data_AF-A0A7V9EQZ8-F1
#
_entry.id   AF-A0A7V9EQZ8-F1
#
_cell.length_a   1.000
_cell.length_b   1.000
_cell.length_c   1.000
_cell.angle_alpha   90.00
_cell.angle_beta   90.00
_cell.angle_gamma   90.00
#
_symmetry.space_group_name_H-M   'P 1'
#
loop_
_entity.id
_entity.type
_entity.pdbx_description
1 polymer ?
#
loop_
_entity_poly.entity_id
_entity_poly.type
_entity_poly.pdbx_seq_one_letter_code
_entity_poly.pdbx_strand_id
1 'polypeptide(L)'
;MTPGEDGLLRAAILRVAGLPPVVTPDGNFILNSFGGVDSDPSISQTVVGLIPGADYTVSGDYASVYSHAGNPAAFSFAVDIDGVNAAKLGRPGGQDEYGSFAVPFTAAGSSVVIGFRAEIDGDDSSYRIENIALTEGVPLSRLLNISTRLNVQTGDNVLIGGFIVTGTLLRR
;
A
#
# COMPACT_ATOMS: atom_id res chain seq x y z
N MET A 1 -15.71 31.52 -23.31
CA MET A 1 -15.70 30.05 -23.25
C MET A 1 -14.25 29.66 -22.98
N THR A 2 -13.88 29.70 -21.70
CA THR A 2 -12.50 29.44 -21.26
C THR A 2 -12.27 27.94 -21.27
N PRO A 3 -11.16 27.44 -21.86
CA PRO A 3 -10.79 26.04 -21.78
C PRO A 3 -10.66 25.62 -20.30
N GLY A 4 -11.23 24.46 -19.97
CA GLY A 4 -11.25 23.90 -18.63
C GLY A 4 -9.84 23.76 -18.07
N GLU A 5 -9.70 24.21 -16.84
CA GLU A 5 -8.45 24.35 -16.11
C GLU A 5 -7.79 22.99 -15.91
N ASP A 6 -6.56 22.90 -16.40
CA ASP A 6 -5.61 21.83 -16.14
C ASP A 6 -5.58 21.52 -14.63
N GLY A 7 -6.00 20.31 -14.27
CA GLY A 7 -5.87 19.77 -12.92
C GLY A 7 -4.40 19.85 -12.50
N LEU A 8 -4.11 20.79 -11.60
CA LEU A 8 -2.78 21.11 -11.11
C LEU A 8 -2.12 19.87 -10.48
N LEU A 9 -1.36 19.13 -11.28
CA LEU A 9 -0.48 18.06 -10.82
C LEU A 9 0.74 18.67 -10.13
N ARG A 10 0.65 18.90 -8.82
CA ARG A 10 1.84 19.08 -7.99
C ARG A 10 2.37 17.70 -7.63
N ALA A 11 3.34 17.24 -8.40
CA ALA A 11 4.08 15.99 -8.16
C ALA A 11 4.64 15.94 -6.72
N ALA A 12 4.09 15.09 -5.86
CA ALA A 12 4.64 14.80 -4.55
C ALA A 12 5.78 13.81 -4.70
N ILE A 13 7.05 14.24 -4.68
CA ILE A 13 8.23 13.35 -4.79
C ILE A 13 8.22 12.32 -3.65
N LEU A 14 7.89 11.07 -3.98
CA LEU A 14 8.05 9.88 -3.17
C LEU A 14 9.53 9.73 -2.83
N ARG A 15 9.81 9.66 -1.53
CA ARG A 15 11.14 9.77 -0.96
C ARG A 15 11.82 8.41 -0.89
N VAL A 16 13.07 8.35 -1.34
CA VAL A 16 14.03 7.33 -0.90
C VAL A 16 14.62 7.77 0.45
N ALA A 17 14.83 6.83 1.37
CA ALA A 17 15.30 7.09 2.73
C ALA A 17 16.67 7.80 2.78
N GLY A 18 16.84 8.82 3.65
CA GLY A 18 18.12 9.48 3.92
C GLY A 18 18.11 11.01 4.14
N LEU A 19 16.98 11.70 3.97
CA LEU A 19 16.86 13.16 4.17
C LEU A 19 15.67 13.51 5.09
N PRO A 20 15.75 14.60 5.88
CA PRO A 20 14.68 14.99 6.80
C PRO A 20 13.35 15.18 6.06
N PRO A 21 12.22 14.81 6.68
CA PRO A 21 10.92 14.78 6.04
C PRO A 21 10.53 16.17 5.51
N VAL A 22 10.17 16.24 4.22
CA VAL A 22 9.28 17.30 3.75
C VAL A 22 7.91 16.65 3.75
N VAL A 23 7.22 16.89 4.85
CA VAL A 23 5.77 16.76 4.95
C VAL A 23 5.19 17.82 4.02
N THR A 24 4.33 17.44 3.07
CA THR A 24 3.46 18.45 2.45
C THR A 24 2.47 18.88 3.53
N PRO A 25 2.31 20.19 3.82
CA PRO A 25 1.56 20.66 4.99
C PRO A 25 0.16 20.04 5.15
N ASP A 26 -0.55 19.71 4.07
CA ASP A 26 -1.94 19.22 4.15
C ASP A 26 -2.34 18.18 3.06
N GLY A 27 -1.39 17.57 2.34
CA GLY A 27 -1.64 16.94 1.03
C GLY A 27 -2.22 15.51 1.03
N ASN A 28 -3.53 15.38 0.83
CA ASN A 28 -4.17 14.13 0.41
C ASN A 28 -4.49 14.13 -1.10
N PHE A 29 -4.72 12.96 -1.67
CA PHE A 29 -5.23 12.79 -3.03
C PHE A 29 -6.59 12.11 -2.99
N ILE A 30 -7.56 12.62 -3.76
CA ILE A 30 -8.85 11.97 -3.95
C ILE A 30 -8.90 11.43 -5.38
N LEU A 31 -9.11 10.12 -5.49
CA LEU A 31 -9.37 9.44 -6.74
C LEU A 31 -10.88 9.21 -6.85
N ASN A 32 -11.51 9.93 -7.77
CA ASN A 32 -12.94 9.89 -8.01
C ASN A 32 -13.26 10.12 -9.49
N SER A 33 -14.19 9.35 -10.04
CA SER A 33 -14.78 9.51 -11.35
C SER A 33 -16.29 9.19 -11.30
N PHE A 34 -16.84 8.58 -12.36
CA PHE A 34 -18.26 8.19 -12.46
C PHE A 34 -18.47 6.67 -12.33
N GLY A 35 -17.48 5.89 -11.91
CA GLY A 35 -17.61 4.45 -11.65
C GLY A 35 -17.89 3.58 -12.87
N GLY A 36 -17.49 4.01 -14.07
CA GLY A 36 -17.62 3.24 -15.31
C GLY A 36 -16.50 2.20 -15.48
N VAL A 37 -16.76 1.13 -16.24
CA VAL A 37 -15.79 0.06 -16.53
C VAL A 37 -14.50 0.51 -17.23
N ASP A 38 -14.48 1.73 -17.77
CA ASP A 38 -13.34 2.35 -18.45
C ASP A 38 -12.81 3.60 -17.72
N SER A 39 -13.29 3.89 -16.50
CA SER A 39 -12.91 5.08 -15.74
C SER A 39 -12.25 4.70 -14.42
N ASP A 40 -10.98 4.28 -14.48
CA ASP A 40 -10.14 4.10 -13.29
C ASP A 40 -9.37 5.41 -13.01
N PRO A 41 -9.86 6.34 -12.17
CA PRO A 41 -9.10 7.50 -11.75
C PRO A 41 -7.81 7.05 -11.08
N SER A 42 -6.70 7.66 -11.49
CA SER A 42 -5.37 7.21 -11.09
C SER A 42 -4.43 8.36 -10.77
N ILE A 43 -3.46 8.07 -9.91
CA ILE A 43 -2.29 8.91 -9.68
C ILE A 43 -1.06 8.01 -9.70
N SER A 44 0.02 8.48 -10.32
CA SER A 44 1.27 7.73 -10.36
C SER A 44 2.48 8.64 -10.29
N GLN A 45 3.59 8.03 -9.90
CA GLN A 45 4.87 8.70 -9.86
C GLN A 45 6.03 7.76 -10.13
N THR A 46 7.00 8.26 -10.89
CA THR A 46 8.33 7.66 -10.98
C THR A 46 9.17 8.02 -9.76
N VAL A 47 9.63 6.99 -9.06
CA VAL A 47 10.64 7.07 -7.99
C VAL A 47 11.98 6.65 -8.57
N VAL A 48 13.05 7.31 -8.16
CA VAL A 48 14.42 7.02 -8.59
C VAL A 48 15.32 6.82 -7.39
N GLY A 49 16.48 6.20 -7.58
CA GLY A 49 17.46 5.95 -6.53
C GLY A 49 17.26 4.63 -5.77
N LEU A 50 16.51 3.69 -6.34
CA LEU A 50 16.35 2.36 -5.77
C LEU A 50 17.61 1.51 -6.05
N ILE A 51 17.86 0.53 -5.19
CA ILE A 51 18.91 -0.47 -5.38
C ILE A 51 18.31 -1.66 -6.14
N PRO A 52 18.74 -1.96 -7.37
CA PRO A 52 18.23 -3.12 -8.11
C PRO A 52 18.43 -4.41 -7.31
N GLY A 53 17.37 -5.22 -7.22
CA GLY A 53 17.34 -6.48 -6.47
C GLY A 53 17.10 -6.33 -4.97
N ALA A 54 17.05 -5.11 -4.42
CA ALA A 54 16.61 -4.90 -3.05
C ALA A 54 15.08 -4.92 -2.95
N ASP A 55 14.60 -5.41 -1.82
CA ASP A 55 13.17 -5.39 -1.49
C ASP A 55 12.77 -4.03 -0.92
N TYR A 56 11.60 -3.57 -1.29
CA TYR A 56 10.98 -2.33 -0.83
C TYR A 56 9.53 -2.58 -0.47
N THR A 57 8.93 -1.66 0.27
CA THR A 57 7.51 -1.65 0.56
C THR A 57 6.94 -0.27 0.35
N VAL A 58 5.91 -0.17 -0.49
CA VAL A 58 5.06 1.02 -0.56
C VAL A 58 3.94 0.89 0.46
N SER A 59 3.77 1.88 1.31
CA SER A 59 2.72 1.92 2.32
C SER A 59 1.99 3.25 2.30
N GLY A 60 0.81 3.29 2.90
CA GLY A 60 0.04 4.51 3.10
C GLY A 60 -1.29 4.24 3.77
N ASP A 61 -2.06 5.31 3.97
CA ASP A 61 -3.39 5.28 4.52
C ASP A 61 -4.42 5.60 3.42
N TYR A 62 -5.59 4.98 3.52
CA TYR A 62 -6.66 5.16 2.54
C TYR A 62 -8.03 5.09 3.23
N ALA A 63 -9.00 5.84 2.69
CA ALA A 63 -10.37 5.87 3.18
C ALA A 63 -11.36 6.07 2.01
N SER A 64 -12.57 5.53 2.13
CA SER A 64 -13.63 5.82 1.17
C SER A 64 -14.24 7.21 1.43
N VAL A 65 -14.40 8.03 0.39
CA VAL A 65 -14.87 9.42 0.54
C VAL A 65 -16.39 9.56 0.38
N TYR A 66 -16.98 8.77 -0.51
CA TYR A 66 -18.41 8.82 -0.82
C TYR A 66 -19.04 7.44 -0.63
N SER A 67 -19.32 7.08 0.63
CA SER A 67 -19.76 5.71 0.96
C SER A 67 -21.13 5.31 0.39
N HIS A 68 -21.90 6.27 -0.12
CA HIS A 68 -23.24 6.06 -0.70
C HIS A 68 -23.21 5.49 -2.14
N ALA A 69 -22.11 5.70 -2.87
CA ALA A 69 -21.87 5.10 -4.18
C ALA A 69 -21.09 3.79 -4.02
N GLY A 70 -20.99 2.98 -5.08
CA GLY A 70 -20.18 1.74 -5.17
C GLY A 70 -20.58 0.57 -4.24
N ASN A 71 -19.96 -0.58 -4.46
CA ASN A 71 -20.18 -1.80 -3.66
C ASN A 71 -19.16 -1.88 -2.52
N PRO A 72 -19.56 -1.82 -1.23
CA PRO A 72 -18.64 -1.87 -0.10
C PRO A 72 -17.89 -3.20 0.03
N ALA A 73 -18.35 -4.27 -0.63
CA ALA A 73 -17.68 -5.57 -0.66
C ALA A 73 -16.74 -5.76 -1.87
N ALA A 74 -16.68 -4.81 -2.81
CA ALA A 74 -15.82 -4.90 -3.98
C ALA A 74 -14.36 -4.56 -3.65
N PHE A 75 -13.43 -5.18 -4.38
CA PHE A 75 -12.05 -4.73 -4.43
C PHE A 75 -11.95 -3.61 -5.47
N SER A 76 -11.94 -2.36 -5.00
CA SER A 76 -12.07 -1.18 -5.86
C SER A 76 -10.94 -0.16 -5.71
N PHE A 77 -9.94 -0.47 -4.87
CA PHE A 77 -8.69 0.29 -4.76
C PHE A 77 -7.51 -0.58 -5.18
N ALA A 78 -6.62 -0.06 -6.02
CA ALA A 78 -5.43 -0.75 -6.49
C ALA A 78 -4.15 0.01 -6.17
N VAL A 79 -3.13 -0.75 -5.80
CA VAL A 79 -1.74 -0.30 -5.76
C VAL A 79 -1.01 -0.99 -6.92
N ASP A 80 -0.42 -0.19 -7.80
CA ASP A 80 0.30 -0.67 -8.97
C ASP A 80 1.80 -0.40 -8.84
N ILE A 81 2.62 -1.35 -9.28
CA ILE A 81 4.09 -1.26 -9.36
C ILE A 81 4.48 -1.45 -10.82
N ASP A 82 5.17 -0.47 -11.40
CA ASP A 82 5.52 -0.40 -12.83
C ASP A 82 4.31 -0.60 -13.76
N GLY A 83 3.16 -0.06 -13.36
CA GLY A 83 1.90 -0.17 -14.10
C GLY A 83 1.22 -1.54 -13.99
N VAL A 84 1.77 -2.47 -13.22
CA VAL A 84 1.20 -3.80 -12.96
C VAL A 84 0.47 -3.79 -11.63
N ASN A 85 -0.73 -4.39 -11.60
CA ASN A 85 -1.52 -4.48 -10.37
C ASN A 85 -0.85 -5.39 -9.33
N ALA A 86 -0.33 -4.79 -8.27
CA ALA A 86 0.39 -5.48 -7.20
C ALA A 86 -0.51 -5.84 -6.02
N ALA A 87 -1.54 -5.03 -5.76
CA ALA A 87 -2.60 -5.34 -4.80
C ALA A 87 -3.93 -4.75 -5.23
N LYS A 88 -5.02 -5.43 -4.84
CA LYS A 88 -6.38 -4.88 -4.82
C LYS A 88 -6.93 -4.94 -3.41
N LEU A 89 -7.60 -3.88 -2.99
CA LEU A 89 -8.12 -3.67 -1.65
C LEU A 89 -9.59 -3.22 -1.76
N GLY A 90 -10.40 -3.69 -0.81
CA GLY A 90 -11.75 -3.20 -0.64
C GLY A 90 -11.78 -2.00 0.29
N ARG A 91 -12.96 -1.48 0.56
CA ARG A 91 -13.11 -0.39 1.52
C ARG A 91 -12.61 -0.84 2.91
N PRO A 92 -11.84 -0.01 3.61
CA PRO A 92 -11.40 -0.34 4.95
C PRO A 92 -12.53 -0.26 5.97
N GLY A 93 -13.57 0.52 5.68
CA GLY A 93 -14.75 0.69 6.53
C GLY A 93 -15.77 1.64 5.92
N GLY A 94 -16.46 2.40 6.78
CA GLY A 94 -17.42 3.43 6.39
C GLY A 94 -16.78 4.66 5.73
N GLN A 95 -17.59 5.71 5.53
CA GLN A 95 -17.09 6.97 5.00
C GLN A 95 -16.02 7.56 5.91
N ASP A 96 -14.89 7.96 5.33
CA ASP A 96 -13.75 8.57 6.01
C ASP A 96 -13.17 7.70 7.14
N GLU A 97 -13.51 6.41 7.17
CA GLU A 97 -12.86 5.43 8.03
C GLU A 97 -11.57 4.96 7.37
N TYR A 98 -10.45 5.15 8.05
CA TYR A 98 -9.13 4.88 7.50
C TYR A 98 -8.71 3.43 7.73
N GLY A 99 -8.21 2.82 6.67
CA GLY A 99 -7.33 1.67 6.74
C GLY A 99 -5.93 2.02 6.25
N SER A 100 -5.03 1.05 6.34
CA SER A 100 -3.68 1.16 5.82
C SER A 100 -3.37 0.04 4.83
N PHE A 101 -2.46 0.33 3.91
CA PHE A 101 -1.91 -0.65 2.98
C PHE A 101 -0.39 -0.71 3.10
N ALA A 102 0.15 -1.88 2.79
CA ALA A 102 1.58 -2.12 2.67
C ALA A 102 1.81 -3.19 1.60
N VAL A 103 2.46 -2.81 0.50
CA VAL A 103 2.67 -3.65 -0.67
C VAL A 103 4.17 -3.81 -0.91
N PRO A 104 4.74 -5.00 -0.64
CA PRO A 104 6.15 -5.26 -0.89
C PRO A 104 6.40 -5.47 -2.40
N PHE A 105 7.57 -5.06 -2.88
CA PHE A 105 8.08 -5.38 -4.22
C PHE A 105 9.61 -5.43 -4.22
N THR A 106 10.19 -6.21 -5.14
CA THR A 106 11.63 -6.20 -5.39
C THR A 106 11.93 -5.24 -6.53
N ALA A 107 12.86 -4.30 -6.33
CA ALA A 107 13.19 -3.31 -7.35
C ALA A 107 13.87 -3.97 -8.57
N ALA A 108 13.24 -3.91 -9.73
CA ALA A 108 13.82 -4.43 -10.97
C ALA A 108 14.98 -3.55 -11.50
N GLY A 109 14.96 -2.26 -11.16
CA GLY A 109 15.96 -1.28 -11.58
C GLY A 109 16.14 -0.18 -10.54
N SER A 110 16.85 0.88 -10.92
CA SER A 110 17.09 2.03 -10.04
C SER A 110 15.93 3.02 -10.01
N SER A 111 14.83 2.71 -10.71
CA SER A 111 13.61 3.49 -10.73
C SER A 111 12.40 2.56 -10.79
N VAL A 112 11.28 3.02 -10.26
CA VAL A 112 9.99 2.32 -10.27
C VAL A 112 8.87 3.33 -10.48
N VAL A 113 7.81 2.96 -11.17
CA VAL A 113 6.56 3.73 -11.18
C VAL A 113 5.62 3.17 -10.12
N ILE A 114 5.27 3.99 -9.13
CA ILE A 114 4.27 3.65 -8.13
C ILE A 114 2.95 4.31 -8.54
N GLY A 115 1.90 3.51 -8.67
CA GLY A 115 0.57 3.95 -9.07
C GLY A 115 -0.48 3.59 -8.04
N PHE A 116 -1.53 4.40 -7.98
CA PHE A 116 -2.75 4.12 -7.25
C PHE A 116 -3.94 4.34 -8.16
N ARG A 117 -4.91 3.42 -8.12
CA ARG A 117 -6.16 3.51 -8.88
C ARG A 117 -7.35 3.30 -7.96
N ALA A 118 -8.43 4.02 -8.22
CA ALA A 118 -9.74 3.78 -7.62
C ALA A 118 -10.73 3.36 -8.70
N GLU A 119 -11.94 2.98 -8.28
CA GLU A 119 -13.06 2.59 -9.16
C GLU A 119 -12.75 1.45 -10.13
N ILE A 120 -11.71 0.66 -9.80
CA ILE A 120 -11.27 -0.45 -10.64
C ILE A 120 -12.37 -1.50 -10.79
N ASP A 121 -12.31 -2.22 -11.91
CA ASP A 121 -13.24 -3.29 -12.25
C ASP A 121 -14.72 -2.82 -12.34
N GLY A 122 -14.94 -1.53 -12.63
CA GLY A 122 -16.26 -0.94 -12.85
C GLY A 122 -17.07 -0.69 -11.59
N ASP A 123 -16.39 -0.51 -10.46
CA ASP A 123 -17.00 -0.11 -9.19
C ASP A 123 -16.94 1.42 -9.01
N ASP A 124 -17.87 2.01 -8.25
CA ASP A 124 -17.96 3.47 -8.05
C ASP A 124 -17.46 3.88 -6.64
N SER A 125 -16.53 3.12 -6.05
CA SER A 125 -15.89 3.50 -4.78
C SER A 125 -14.77 4.50 -5.01
N SER A 126 -14.98 5.73 -4.55
CA SER A 126 -13.95 6.77 -4.51
C SER A 126 -13.09 6.68 -3.26
N TYR A 127 -11.80 7.00 -3.40
CA TYR A 127 -10.83 6.88 -2.32
C TYR A 127 -10.01 8.15 -2.11
N ARG A 128 -9.76 8.44 -0.85
CA ARG A 128 -8.71 9.35 -0.42
C ARG A 128 -7.46 8.55 -0.06
N ILE A 129 -6.30 9.09 -0.39
CA ILE A 129 -4.99 8.48 -0.13
C ILE A 129 -4.08 9.52 0.51
N GLU A 130 -3.38 9.12 1.56
CA GLU A 130 -2.42 9.95 2.26
C GLU A 130 -1.31 9.12 2.92
N ASN A 131 -0.36 9.80 3.55
CA ASN A 131 0.74 9.20 4.31
C ASN A 131 1.56 8.18 3.51
N ILE A 132 1.71 8.40 2.21
CA ILE A 132 2.42 7.49 1.31
C ILE A 132 3.91 7.48 1.66
N ALA A 133 4.46 6.28 1.87
CA ALA A 133 5.87 6.06 2.14
C ALA A 133 6.43 4.90 1.30
N LEU A 134 7.73 4.98 0.99
CA LEU A 134 8.50 3.91 0.41
C LEU A 134 9.66 3.59 1.35
N THR A 135 9.71 2.36 1.86
CA THR A 135 10.77 1.92 2.77
C THR A 135 11.55 0.78 2.15
N GLU A 136 12.87 0.81 2.28
CA GLU A 136 13.74 -0.31 1.92
C GLU A 136 13.63 -1.44 2.96
N GLY A 137 13.57 -2.67 2.49
CA GLY A 137 13.27 -3.88 3.26
C GLY A 137 11.80 -4.29 3.22
N VAL A 138 11.54 -5.57 3.49
CA VAL A 138 10.18 -6.07 3.76
C VAL A 138 9.79 -5.64 5.17
N PRO A 139 8.56 -5.14 5.43
CA PRO A 139 8.11 -4.81 6.77
C PRO A 139 8.36 -5.98 7.69
N LEU A 140 8.97 -5.68 8.83
CA LEU A 140 9.34 -6.67 9.84
C LEU A 140 8.13 -7.55 10.16
N SER A 141 8.34 -8.86 10.12
CA SER A 141 7.31 -9.88 10.26
C SER A 141 6.36 -9.58 11.44
N ARG A 142 5.06 -9.71 11.19
CA ARG A 142 4.00 -9.49 12.20
C ARG A 142 4.19 -10.47 13.36
N LEU A 143 3.90 -10.01 14.58
CA LEU A 143 3.77 -10.87 15.75
C LEU A 143 2.66 -11.91 15.49
N LEU A 144 3.03 -13.18 15.43
CA LEU A 144 2.09 -14.30 15.43
C LEU A 144 1.79 -14.68 16.87
N ASN A 145 0.52 -14.76 17.23
CA ASN A 145 0.10 -15.36 18.50
C ASN A 145 0.39 -16.86 18.44
N ILE A 146 1.43 -17.31 19.14
CA ILE A 146 1.71 -18.73 19.33
C ILE A 146 1.11 -19.16 20.66
N SER A 147 0.07 -19.99 20.62
CA SER A 147 -0.50 -20.60 21.83
C SER A 147 -0.54 -22.12 21.70
N THR A 148 0.21 -22.82 22.56
CA THR A 148 0.06 -24.25 22.79
C THR A 148 -0.41 -24.46 24.24
N ARG A 149 -1.59 -25.05 24.45
CA ARG A 149 -2.08 -25.41 25.80
C ARG A 149 -2.05 -26.92 25.96
N LEU A 150 -1.00 -27.45 26.59
CA LEU A 150 -0.81 -28.87 26.90
C LEU A 150 -0.09 -29.01 28.25
N ASN A 151 -0.19 -30.19 28.89
CA ASN A 151 0.52 -30.46 30.14
C ASN A 151 2.04 -30.52 29.91
N VAL A 152 2.81 -29.78 30.72
CA VAL A 152 4.28 -29.88 30.71
C VAL A 152 4.71 -31.10 31.54
N GLN A 153 5.47 -32.01 30.93
CA GLN A 153 6.07 -33.16 31.62
C GLN A 153 7.60 -32.97 31.71
N THR A 154 8.28 -33.89 32.40
CA THR A 154 9.73 -33.86 32.64
C THR A 154 10.45 -34.99 31.90
N GLY A 155 11.79 -34.90 31.81
CA GLY A 155 12.63 -35.90 31.14
C GLY A 155 12.43 -35.90 29.62
N ASP A 156 12.34 -37.08 29.03
CA ASP A 156 12.12 -37.24 27.57
C ASP A 156 10.75 -36.75 27.09
N ASN A 157 9.86 -36.36 28.02
CA ASN A 157 8.49 -35.95 27.73
C ASN A 157 8.30 -34.41 27.73
N VAL A 158 9.39 -33.63 27.68
CA VAL A 158 9.31 -32.16 27.63
C VAL A 158 8.64 -31.69 26.33
N LEU A 159 7.66 -30.81 26.48
CA LEU A 159 6.99 -30.15 25.36
C LEU A 159 7.79 -28.92 24.90
N ILE A 160 7.95 -28.75 23.59
CA ILE A 160 8.45 -27.52 22.98
C ILE A 160 7.25 -26.81 22.31
N GLY A 161 6.83 -25.68 22.87
CA GLY A 161 5.64 -24.91 22.45
C GLY A 161 5.76 -24.11 21.16
N GLY A 162 6.80 -24.39 20.35
CA GLY A 162 7.10 -23.71 19.08
C GLY A 162 8.43 -22.96 19.09
N PHE A 163 9.01 -22.78 17.90
CA PHE A 163 10.12 -21.86 17.65
C PHE A 163 9.76 -21.02 16.43
N ILE A 164 10.11 -19.73 16.47
CA ILE A 164 10.01 -18.85 15.29
C ILE A 164 11.40 -18.77 14.68
N VAL A 165 11.56 -19.21 13.44
CA VAL A 165 12.77 -18.93 12.63
C VAL A 165 12.46 -17.72 11.77
N THR A 166 13.04 -16.57 12.10
CA THR A 166 13.11 -15.44 11.17
C THR A 166 14.36 -15.61 10.31
N GLY A 167 14.21 -15.63 8.99
CA GLY A 167 15.35 -15.76 8.08
C GLY A 167 16.37 -14.65 8.30
N THR A 168 17.65 -14.98 8.26
CA THR A 168 18.73 -14.00 8.13
C THR A 168 19.08 -13.86 6.65
N LEU A 169 19.15 -12.62 6.18
CA LEU A 169 19.66 -12.26 4.86
C LEU A 169 20.97 -13.02 4.56
N LEU A 170 21.11 -13.53 3.34
CA LEU A 170 22.28 -14.27 2.89
C LEU A 170 23.55 -13.41 3.03
N ARG A 171 24.56 -13.92 3.76
CA ARG A 171 25.87 -13.28 3.84
C ARG A 171 26.71 -13.70 2.63
N ARG A 172 27.16 -12.73 1.84
CA ARG A 172 28.22 -12.92 0.83
C ARG A 172 29.58 -12.53 1.39
#